data_AF-A0A3S5DL30-F1
#
_entry.id   AF-A0A3S5DL30-F1
#
_cell.length_a   1.000
_cell.length_b   1.000
_cell.length_c   1.000
_cell.angle_alpha   90.00
_cell.angle_beta   90.00
_cell.angle_gamma   90.00
#
_symmetry.space_group_name_H-M   'P 1'
#
loop_
_entity.id
_entity.type
_entity.pdbx_description
1 polymer ?
#
loop_
_entity_poly.entity_id
_entity_poly.type
_entity_poly.pdbx_seq_one_letter_code
_entity_poly.pdbx_strand_id
1 'polypeptide(L)'
;MSATERQLQYLRQLVDGARRIAVLTGAGMSTESGIPDFRSADGLWSRDMSLADAVSVDYFRRDPAAFWRAFRDIFHIKLVGDYQPNDGHRFLAALEASARKSPSSPRISTACTAAPAAAACWSCTARC
;
A
#
# COMPACT_ATOMS: atom_id res chain seq x y z
N MET A 1 -23.27 2.30 23.39
CA MET A 1 -22.06 2.55 22.56
C MET A 1 -21.17 1.31 22.52
N SER A 2 -20.85 0.82 21.33
CA SER A 2 -19.98 -0.34 21.10
C SER A 2 -18.50 -0.04 21.39
N ALA A 3 -17.67 -1.08 21.54
CA ALA A 3 -16.23 -0.91 21.70
C ALA A 3 -15.60 -0.22 20.47
N THR A 4 -16.04 -0.59 19.27
CA THR A 4 -15.61 0.00 18.00
C THR A 4 -15.94 1.49 17.92
N GLU A 5 -17.15 1.90 18.31
CA GLU A 5 -17.54 3.31 18.31
C GLU A 5 -16.64 4.16 19.21
N ARG A 6 -16.23 3.64 20.37
CA ARG A 6 -15.29 4.32 21.26
C ARG A 6 -13.91 4.44 20.62
N GLN A 7 -13.42 3.39 19.96
CA GLN A 7 -12.14 3.41 19.25
C GLN A 7 -12.14 4.43 18.10
N LEU A 8 -13.23 4.51 17.34
CA LEU A 8 -13.38 5.48 16.26
C LEU A 8 -13.42 6.93 16.77
N GLN A 9 -14.14 7.17 17.87
CA GLN A 9 -14.15 8.49 18.51
C GLN A 9 -12.76 8.89 19.01
N TYR A 10 -12.04 7.95 19.64
CA TYR A 10 -10.68 8.20 20.11
C TYR A 10 -9.71 8.48 18.96
N LEU A 11 -9.76 7.69 17.88
CA LEU A 11 -8.98 7.92 16.67
C LEU A 11 -9.25 9.31 16.09
N ARG A 12 -10.52 9.72 16.02
CA ARG A 12 -10.90 11.05 15.53
C ARG A 12 -10.27 12.16 16.37
N GLN A 13 -10.30 12.05 17.69
CA GLN A 13 -9.65 13.02 18.59
C GLN A 13 -8.15 13.12 18.33
N LEU A 14 -7.47 11.97 18.12
CA LEU A 14 -6.04 11.96 17.79
C LEU A 14 -5.74 12.63 16.45
N VAL A 15 -6.57 12.39 15.43
CA VAL A 15 -6.42 12.99 14.10
C VAL A 15 -6.69 14.51 14.15
N ASP A 16 -7.76 14.93 14.80
CA ASP A 16 -8.16 16.35 14.90
C ASP A 16 -7.14 17.17 15.72
N GLY A 17 -6.52 16.57 16.74
CA GLY A 17 -5.51 17.21 17.58
C GLY A 17 -4.06 17.14 17.03
N ALA A 18 -3.82 16.36 15.98
CA ALA A 18 -2.48 16.20 15.43
C ALA A 18 -2.03 17.45 14.66
N ARG A 19 -0.74 17.78 14.75
CA ARG A 19 -0.09 18.78 13.86
C ARG A 19 0.50 18.15 12.61
N ARG A 20 0.88 16.88 12.70
CA ARG A 20 1.54 16.10 11.64
C ARG A 20 1.07 14.66 11.71
N ILE A 21 0.69 14.08 10.58
CA ILE A 21 0.28 12.68 10.45
C ILE A 21 1.12 12.04 9.36
N ALA A 22 1.71 10.89 9.67
CA ALA A 22 2.38 10.03 8.71
C ALA A 22 1.55 8.75 8.55
N VAL A 23 1.19 8.43 7.32
CA VAL A 23 0.44 7.21 6.98
C VAL A 23 1.40 6.23 6.32
N LEU A 24 1.61 5.08 6.95
CA LEU A 24 2.48 4.02 6.46
C LEU A 24 1.60 2.85 5.99
N THR A 25 1.66 2.53 4.70
CA THR A 25 0.86 1.44 4.12
C THR A 25 1.72 0.41 3.38
N GLY A 26 1.22 -0.83 3.38
CA GLY A 26 1.77 -1.95 2.61
C GLY A 26 0.91 -2.34 1.42
N ALA A 27 1.30 -3.42 0.74
CA ALA A 27 0.54 -4.00 -0.37
C ALA A 27 -0.92 -4.36 0.01
N GLY A 28 -1.18 -4.65 1.29
CA GLY A 28 -2.53 -4.89 1.82
C GLY A 28 -3.51 -3.75 1.57
N MET A 29 -3.03 -2.51 1.41
CA MET A 29 -3.88 -1.37 1.04
C MET A 29 -4.51 -1.53 -0.34
N SER A 30 -3.91 -2.33 -1.22
CA SER A 30 -4.30 -2.48 -2.63
C SER A 30 -4.99 -3.81 -2.94
N THR A 31 -5.27 -4.64 -1.95
CA THR A 31 -5.98 -5.92 -2.14
C THR A 31 -7.39 -5.72 -2.66
N GLU A 32 -8.11 -4.73 -2.12
CA GLU A 32 -9.45 -4.33 -2.61
C GLU A 32 -9.41 -3.70 -4.01
N SER A 33 -8.23 -3.27 -4.48
CA SER A 33 -8.02 -2.83 -5.87
C SER A 33 -7.72 -4.00 -6.82
N GLY A 34 -7.75 -5.25 -6.34
CA GLY A 34 -7.43 -6.45 -7.12
C GLY A 34 -5.94 -6.75 -7.26
N ILE A 35 -5.08 -6.03 -6.54
CA ILE A 35 -3.64 -6.31 -6.51
C ILE A 35 -3.37 -7.22 -5.30
N PRO A 36 -2.95 -8.48 -5.48
CA PRO A 36 -2.70 -9.36 -4.35
C PRO A 36 -1.54 -8.83 -3.51
N ASP A 37 -1.66 -8.99 -2.20
CA ASP A 37 -0.53 -8.79 -1.32
C ASP A 37 0.34 -10.04 -1.24
N PHE A 38 1.37 -9.97 -0.40
CA PHE A 38 2.31 -11.06 -0.25
C PHE A 38 1.93 -12.07 0.82
N ARG A 39 1.32 -11.62 1.93
CA ARG A 39 1.29 -12.36 3.20
C ARG A 39 -0.10 -12.56 3.80
N SER A 40 -1.16 -12.00 3.23
CA SER A 40 -2.52 -12.30 3.70
C SER A 40 -2.90 -13.75 3.42
N ALA A 41 -4.04 -14.19 3.96
CA ALA A 41 -4.55 -15.55 3.73
C ALA A 41 -4.59 -15.92 2.23
N ASP A 42 -4.98 -14.97 1.38
CA ASP A 42 -5.03 -15.14 -0.08
C ASP A 42 -3.81 -14.58 -0.84
N GLY A 43 -2.77 -14.18 -0.10
CA GLY A 43 -1.55 -13.57 -0.60
C GLY A 43 -0.65 -14.53 -1.37
N LEU A 44 0.33 -13.98 -2.10
CA LEU A 44 1.21 -14.75 -3.00
C LEU A 44 1.96 -15.89 -2.29
N TRP A 45 2.48 -15.65 -1.08
CA TRP A 45 3.26 -16.66 -0.34
C TRP A 45 2.40 -17.75 0.27
N SER A 46 1.11 -17.47 0.53
CA SER A 46 0.16 -18.46 1.04
C SER A 46 -0.18 -19.52 -0.02
N ARG A 47 0.02 -19.21 -1.30
CA ARG A 47 -0.19 -20.16 -2.42
C ARG A 47 1.03 -21.05 -2.64
N ASP A 48 2.23 -20.46 -2.56
CA ASP A 48 3.49 -21.18 -2.68
C ASP A 48 4.61 -20.42 -1.97
N MET A 49 5.09 -20.99 -0.86
CA MET A 49 6.17 -20.42 -0.06
C MET A 49 7.52 -20.41 -0.79
N SER A 50 7.72 -21.28 -1.78
CA SER A 50 8.97 -21.33 -2.56
C SER A 50 9.17 -20.06 -3.40
N LEU A 51 8.09 -19.33 -3.70
CA LEU A 51 8.17 -18.06 -4.41
C LEU A 51 8.86 -16.97 -3.57
N ALA A 52 8.74 -17.02 -2.24
CA ALA A 52 9.43 -16.09 -1.35
C ALA A 52 10.95 -16.31 -1.40
N ASP A 53 11.38 -17.56 -1.45
CA ASP A 53 12.80 -17.93 -1.62
C ASP A 53 13.32 -17.57 -3.01
N ALA A 54 12.50 -17.77 -4.05
CA ALA A 54 12.84 -17.45 -5.44
C ALA A 54 13.15 -15.97 -5.68
N VAL A 55 12.66 -15.07 -4.81
CA VAL A 55 12.94 -13.62 -4.86
C VAL A 55 13.96 -13.16 -3.80
N SER A 56 14.69 -14.09 -3.18
CA SER A 56 15.75 -13.77 -2.22
C SER A 56 17.07 -13.38 -2.89
N VAL A 57 17.92 -12.66 -2.14
CA VAL A 57 19.28 -12.30 -2.59
C VAL A 57 20.16 -13.54 -2.81
N ASP A 58 19.97 -14.58 -2.00
CA ASP A 58 20.76 -15.81 -2.10
C ASP A 58 20.36 -16.61 -3.36
N TYR A 59 19.07 -16.66 -3.68
CA TYR A 59 18.61 -17.26 -4.93
C TYR A 59 19.11 -16.49 -6.15
N PHE A 60 19.08 -15.15 -6.11
CA PHE A 60 19.67 -14.31 -7.16
C PHE A 60 21.16 -14.58 -7.36
N ARG A 61 21.94 -14.68 -6.28
CA ARG A 61 23.38 -14.97 -6.35
C ARG A 61 23.68 -16.36 -6.92
N ARG A 62 22.81 -17.34 -6.63
CA ARG A 62 22.95 -18.71 -7.11
C ARG A 62 22.58 -18.87 -8.59
N ASP A 63 21.44 -18.31 -9.00
CA ASP A 63 20.96 -18.36 -10.38
C ASP A 63 20.21 -17.06 -10.75
N PRO A 64 20.94 -16.06 -11.28
CA PRO A 64 20.35 -14.78 -11.69
C PRO A 64 19.28 -14.93 -12.78
N ALA A 65 19.42 -15.91 -13.69
CA ALA A 65 18.49 -16.08 -14.80
C ALA A 65 17.16 -16.65 -14.32
N ALA A 66 17.17 -17.63 -13.41
CA ALA A 66 15.97 -18.14 -12.78
C ALA A 66 15.29 -17.08 -11.90
N PHE A 67 16.07 -16.30 -11.13
CA PHE A 67 15.54 -15.18 -10.37
C PHE A 67 14.75 -14.22 -11.26
N TRP A 68 15.32 -13.78 -12.38
CA TRP A 68 14.63 -12.82 -13.26
C TRP A 68 13.38 -13.40 -13.93
N ARG A 69 13.32 -14.71 -14.18
CA ARG A 69 12.08 -15.38 -14.64
C ARG A 69 11.01 -15.35 -13.55
N ALA A 70 11.32 -15.84 -12.36
CA ALA A 70 10.39 -15.85 -11.23
C ALA A 70 9.93 -14.44 -10.83
N PHE A 71 10.87 -13.49 -10.78
CA PHE A 71 10.58 -12.08 -10.52
C PHE A 71 9.60 -11.52 -11.56
N ARG A 72 9.85 -11.77 -12.85
CA ARG A 72 8.92 -11.35 -13.90
C ARG A 72 7.53 -11.93 -13.66
N ASP A 73 7.42 -13.23 -13.43
CA ASP A 73 6.12 -13.90 -13.29
C ASP A 73 5.33 -13.39 -12.07
N ILE A 74 6.01 -13.21 -10.93
CA ILE A 74 5.42 -12.70 -9.68
C ILE A 74 4.95 -11.24 -9.85
N PHE A 75 5.75 -10.40 -10.50
CA PHE A 75 5.45 -8.97 -10.62
C PHE A 75 4.69 -8.61 -11.90
N HIS A 76 4.51 -9.56 -12.84
CA HIS A 76 3.77 -9.38 -14.09
C HIS A 76 2.32 -8.96 -13.84
N ILE A 77 1.68 -9.51 -12.80
CA ILE A 77 0.31 -9.16 -12.43
C ILE A 77 0.13 -7.64 -12.28
N LYS A 78 1.14 -6.94 -11.75
CA LYS A 78 1.07 -5.50 -11.56
C LYS A 78 1.17 -4.69 -12.87
N LEU A 79 1.65 -5.29 -13.96
CA LEU A 79 1.88 -4.63 -15.24
C LEU A 79 0.74 -4.83 -16.24
N VAL A 80 -0.17 -5.77 -15.99
CA VAL A 80 -1.20 -6.19 -16.96
C VAL A 80 -2.63 -5.81 -16.57
N GLY A 81 -2.86 -5.30 -15.37
CA GLY A 81 -4.19 -4.89 -14.93
C GLY A 81 -4.43 -3.39 -15.06
N ASP A 82 -5.66 -3.02 -15.43
CA ASP A 82 -6.19 -1.66 -15.27
C ASP A 82 -6.67 -1.48 -13.82
N TYR A 83 -5.72 -1.32 -12.90
CA TYR A 83 -6.00 -1.17 -11.48
C TYR A 83 -6.33 0.27 -11.11
N GLN A 84 -7.44 0.43 -10.40
CA GLN A 84 -7.90 1.73 -9.92
C GLN A 84 -7.74 1.85 -8.40
N PRO A 85 -7.52 3.07 -7.87
CA PRO A 85 -7.54 3.31 -6.43
C PRO A 85 -8.83 2.77 -5.80
N ASN A 86 -8.75 2.16 -4.62
CA ASN A 86 -9.94 1.83 -3.82
C ASN A 86 -10.34 2.99 -2.90
N ASP A 87 -11.36 2.77 -2.08
CA ASP A 87 -11.88 3.78 -1.16
C ASP A 87 -10.87 4.22 -0.10
N GLY A 88 -10.02 3.30 0.37
CA GLY A 88 -8.91 3.64 1.26
C GLY A 88 -7.96 4.65 0.61
N HIS A 89 -7.56 4.43 -0.65
CA HIS A 89 -6.63 5.33 -1.35
C HIS A 89 -7.27 6.71 -1.56
N ARG A 90 -8.52 6.72 -2.03
CA ARG A 90 -9.30 7.95 -2.22
C ARG A 90 -9.47 8.72 -0.92
N PHE A 91 -9.73 8.01 0.19
CA PHE A 91 -9.85 8.62 1.52
C PHE A 91 -8.55 9.30 1.94
N LEU A 92 -7.40 8.62 1.84
CA LEU A 92 -6.11 9.22 2.20
C LEU A 92 -5.78 10.44 1.34
N ALA A 93 -6.07 10.39 0.03
CA ALA A 93 -5.87 11.52 -0.86
C ALA A 93 -6.76 12.72 -0.49
N ALA A 94 -8.03 12.46 -0.20
CA ALA A 94 -8.97 13.50 0.23
C ALA A 94 -8.56 14.11 1.58
N LEU A 95 -8.09 13.27 2.51
CA LEU A 95 -7.61 13.69 3.83
C LEU A 95 -6.36 14.58 3.72
N GLU A 96 -5.41 14.21 2.85
CA GLU A 96 -4.22 15.02 2.60
C GLU A 96 -4.56 16.35 1.89
N ALA A 97 -5.50 16.32 0.95
CA ALA A 97 -5.95 17.52 0.23
C ALA A 97 -6.72 18.50 1.14
N SER A 98 -7.54 18.00 2.07
CA SER A 98 -8.26 18.85 3.03
C SER A 98 -7.30 19.50 4.03
N ALA A 99 -6.32 18.74 4.51
CA ALA A 99 -5.24 19.21 5.37
C ALA A 99 -4.44 20.39 4.79
N ARG A 100 -4.20 20.39 3.47
CA ARG A 100 -3.46 21.47 2.80
C ARG A 100 -4.21 22.81 2.73
N LYS A 101 -5.55 22.80 2.80
CA LYS A 101 -6.38 24.00 2.59
C LYS A 101 -6.50 24.88 3.83
N SER A 102 -6.11 24.38 5.01
CA SER A 102 -6.24 25.11 6.26
C SER A 102 -4.89 25.15 7.01
N PRO A 103 -4.35 26.33 7.35
CA PRO A 103 -3.12 26.46 8.11
C PRO A 103 -3.18 25.82 9.50
N SER A 104 -4.39 25.65 10.05
CA SER A 104 -4.63 25.02 11.35
C SER A 104 -4.81 23.50 11.27
N SER A 105 -4.93 22.92 10.06
CA SER A 105 -5.09 21.48 9.88
C SER A 105 -3.74 20.74 9.96
N PRO A 106 -3.75 19.46 10.39
CA PRO A 106 -2.55 18.63 10.40
C PRO A 106 -1.89 18.59 9.03
N ARG A 107 -0.54 18.65 8.97
CA ARG A 107 0.19 18.26 7.77
C ARG A 107 0.18 16.74 7.63
N ILE A 108 -0.33 16.22 6.53
CA ILE A 108 -0.44 14.78 6.30
C ILE A 108 0.52 14.37 5.20
N SER A 109 1.20 13.25 5.41
CA SER A 109 2.10 12.63 4.45
C SER A 109 1.82 11.14 4.39
N THR A 110 1.77 10.58 3.19
CA THR A 110 1.45 9.16 2.97
C THR A 110 2.62 8.50 2.25
N ALA A 111 3.12 7.40 2.79
CA ALA A 111 4.14 6.58 2.16
C ALA A 111 3.57 5.17 1.94
N CYS A 112 3.49 4.77 0.67
CA CYS A 112 3.07 3.43 0.27
C CYS A 112 4.29 2.62 -0.18
N THR A 113 4.54 1.48 0.46
CA THR A 113 5.68 0.60 0.15
C THR A 113 5.45 -0.31 -1.07
N ALA A 114 4.28 -0.23 -1.72
CA ALA A 114 4.00 -0.95 -2.95
C ALA A 114 4.69 -0.28 -4.16
N ALA A 115 5.97 -0.56 -4.38
CA ALA A 115 6.73 -0.16 -5.58
C ALA A 115 6.22 -0.82 -6.88
N PRO A 116 6.70 -0.41 -8.08
CA PRO A 116 6.50 0.85 -8.81
C PRO A 116 5.41 0.74 -9.90
N ALA A 117 4.56 -0.30 -9.87
CA ALA A 117 3.40 -0.42 -10.77
C ALA A 117 2.22 0.48 -10.34
N ALA A 118 2.46 1.32 -9.35
CA ALA A 118 1.49 2.24 -8.81
C ALA A 118 1.41 3.54 -9.62
N ALA A 119 2.00 3.63 -10.81
CA ALA A 119 1.85 4.81 -11.68
C ALA A 119 0.38 5.14 -12.00
N ALA A 120 -0.50 4.13 -12.08
CA ALA A 120 -1.95 4.32 -12.24
C ALA A 120 -2.66 4.76 -10.94
N CYS A 121 -2.14 4.36 -9.77
CA CYS A 121 -2.70 4.68 -8.45
C CYS A 121 -2.12 5.99 -7.85
N TRP A 122 -0.98 6.46 -8.38
CA TRP A 122 -0.17 7.57 -7.86
C TRP A 122 -0.57 8.96 -8.39
N SER A 123 -1.60 9.06 -9.23
CA SER A 123 -2.13 10.37 -9.61
C SER A 123 -2.73 11.14 -8.42
N CYS A 124 -2.89 10.51 -7.24
CA CYS A 124 -3.30 11.17 -6.00
C CYS A 124 -2.16 11.73 -5.11
N THR A 125 -0.89 11.39 -5.35
CA THR A 125 0.24 11.87 -4.51
C THR A 125 1.43 12.31 -5.36
N ALA A 126 1.19 13.14 -6.38
CA ALA A 126 2.23 13.67 -7.26
C ALA A 126 3.25 14.56 -6.50
N ARG A 127 4.22 13.90 -5.85
CA ARG A 127 5.52 14.31 -5.29
C ARG A 127 5.75 13.67 -3.91
N CYS A 128 6.16 12.40 -3.92
CA CYS A 128 7.23 11.96 -3.03
C CYS A 128 8.58 12.29 -3.70
#